data_AF-A0A0C9X4Z8-F1
#
_entry.id   AF-A0A0C9X4Z8-F1
#
_cell.length_a   1.000
_cell.length_b   1.000
_cell.length_c   1.000
_cell.angle_alpha   90.00
_cell.angle_beta   90.00
_cell.angle_gamma   90.00
#
_symmetry.space_group_name_H-M   'P 1'
#
loop_
_entity.id
_entity.type
_entity.pdbx_description
1 polymer ?
#
loop_
_entity_poly.entity_id
_entity_poly.type
_entity_poly.pdbx_seq_one_letter_code
_entity_poly.pdbx_strand_id
1 'polypeptide(L)'
;LTPESIDNIISKIHVFLATPDRQPRLREWQRLGGHLNWVLNVLPWGRPALSELYRKTSTKTRNPPIFINSTIRSDLSWLADTIPNAIGV
;
A
#
# COMPACT_ATOMS: atom_id res chain seq x y z
N LEU A 1 -10.12 -9.28 -12.45
CA LEU A 1 -9.15 -8.18 -12.34
C LEU A 1 -8.67 -7.86 -13.74
N THR A 2 -8.80 -6.62 -14.21
CA THR A 2 -8.17 -6.26 -15.49
C THR A 2 -6.68 -6.00 -15.25
N PRO A 3 -5.80 -6.33 -16.20
CA PRO A 3 -4.37 -6.00 -16.11
C PRO A 3 -4.12 -4.51 -15.80
N GLU A 4 -4.91 -3.61 -16.41
CA GLU A 4 -4.84 -2.17 -16.13
C GLU A 4 -5.11 -1.80 -14.66
N SER A 5 -6.01 -2.53 -13.98
CA SER A 5 -6.27 -2.29 -12.56
C SER A 5 -5.08 -2.71 -11.69
N ILE A 6 -4.41 -3.80 -12.06
CA ILE A 6 -3.20 -4.31 -11.39
C ILE A 6 -2.08 -3.29 -11.50
N ASP A 7 -1.79 -2.84 -12.72
CA ASP A 7 -0.74 -1.86 -13.00
C ASP A 7 -1.02 -0.54 -12.27
N ASN A 8 -2.28 -0.11 -12.20
CA ASN A 8 -2.69 1.08 -11.47
C ASN A 8 -2.35 0.98 -9.97
N ILE A 9 -2.59 -0.18 -9.35
CA ILE A 9 -2.31 -0.43 -7.94
C ILE A 9 -0.81 -0.48 -7.68
N ILE A 10 -0.05 -1.19 -8.52
CA ILE A 10 1.41 -1.28 -8.44
C ILE A 10 2.01 0.12 -8.56
N SER A 11 1.55 0.91 -9.54
CA SER A 11 1.96 2.30 -9.71
C SER A 11 1.67 3.15 -8.46
N LYS A 12 0.49 3.01 -7.86
CA LYS A 12 0.15 3.71 -6.61
C LYS A 12 1.04 3.34 -5.44
N ILE A 13 1.42 2.06 -5.33
CA ILE A 13 2.39 1.61 -4.32
C ILE A 13 3.74 2.30 -4.55
N HIS A 14 4.26 2.28 -5.78
CA HIS A 14 5.56 2.91 -6.09
C HIS A 14 5.54 4.43 -5.86
N VAL A 15 4.49 5.12 -6.29
CA VAL A 15 4.31 6.56 -6.05
C VAL A 15 4.33 6.86 -4.54
N PHE A 16 3.59 6.08 -3.75
CA PHE A 16 3.59 6.24 -2.29
C PHE A 16 4.97 6.03 -1.67
N LEU A 17 5.70 4.98 -2.09
CA LEU A 17 7.05 4.68 -1.59
C LEU A 17 8.10 5.72 -2.04
N ALA A 18 7.86 6.42 -3.15
CA ALA A 18 8.69 7.48 -3.68
C ALA A 18 8.43 8.86 -3.05
N THR A 19 7.53 8.95 -2.06
CA THR A 19 7.23 10.21 -1.36
C THR A 19 8.50 10.87 -0.82
N PRO A 20 8.74 12.18 -1.08
CA PRO A 20 9.86 12.92 -0.51
C PRO A 20 9.94 12.77 1.01
N ASP A 21 11.17 12.67 1.52
CA ASP A 21 11.48 12.44 2.94
C ASP A 21 10.89 11.16 3.55
N ARG A 22 10.25 10.31 2.72
CA ARG A 22 9.49 9.13 3.14
C ARG A 22 8.38 9.49 4.12
N GLN A 23 7.79 10.69 4.01
CA GLN A 23 6.79 11.19 4.96
C GLN A 23 5.46 11.57 4.30
N PRO A 24 4.74 10.63 3.66
CA PRO A 24 3.40 10.90 3.16
C PRO A 24 2.48 11.38 4.25
N ARG A 25 1.61 12.33 3.89
CA ARG A 25 0.57 12.84 4.78
C ARG A 25 -0.47 11.76 5.04
N LEU A 26 -1.10 11.72 6.22
CA LEU A 26 -2.11 10.71 6.57
C LEU A 26 -3.16 10.45 5.47
N ARG A 27 -3.60 11.48 4.75
CA ARG A 27 -4.53 11.31 3.61
C ARG A 27 -3.99 10.39 2.51
N GLU A 28 -2.69 10.46 2.22
CA GLU A 28 -2.02 9.59 1.23
C GLU A 28 -2.02 8.14 1.73
N TRP A 29 -1.75 7.93 3.01
CA TRP A 29 -1.83 6.61 3.65
C TRP A 29 -3.24 6.00 3.55
N GLN A 30 -4.26 6.81 3.83
CA GLN A 30 -5.66 6.38 3.76
C GLN A 30 -6.10 6.09 2.33
N ARG A 31 -5.66 6.90 1.35
CA ARG A 31 -5.90 6.66 -0.08
C ARG A 31 -5.29 5.34 -0.52
N LEU A 32 -4.02 5.09 -0.20
CA LEU A 32 -3.36 3.82 -0.51
C LEU A 32 -4.07 2.66 0.18
N GLY A 33 -4.39 2.79 1.47
CA GLY A 33 -5.13 1.76 2.23
C GLY A 33 -6.48 1.44 1.60
N GLY A 34 -7.21 2.42 1.07
CA GLY A 34 -8.47 2.19 0.35
C GLY A 34 -8.28 1.37 -0.93
N HIS A 35 -7.25 1.68 -1.72
CA HIS A 35 -6.93 0.90 -2.92
C HIS A 35 -6.49 -0.52 -2.59
N LEU A 36 -5.63 -0.70 -1.59
CA LEU A 36 -5.15 -2.01 -1.17
C LEU A 36 -6.25 -2.87 -0.55
N ASN A 37 -7.19 -2.28 0.18
CA ASN A 37 -8.32 -3.01 0.73
C ASN A 37 -9.16 -3.68 -0.38
N TRP A 38 -9.32 -3.02 -1.53
CA TRP A 38 -9.99 -3.61 -2.69
C TRP A 38 -9.21 -4.80 -3.26
N VAL A 39 -7.89 -4.68 -3.41
CA VAL A 39 -7.01 -5.74 -3.93
C VAL A 39 -7.07 -7.00 -3.08
N LEU A 40 -7.05 -6.84 -1.76
CA LEU A 40 -7.00 -7.96 -0.83
C LEU A 40 -8.32 -8.71 -0.68
N ASN A 41 -9.44 -8.12 -1.12
CA ASN A 41 -10.67 -8.90 -1.31
C ASN A 41 -10.52 -9.92 -2.44
N VAL A 42 -9.59 -9.69 -3.37
CA VAL A 42 -9.28 -10.62 -4.47
C VAL A 42 -8.02 -11.44 -4.18
N LEU A 43 -7.07 -10.92 -3.39
CA LEU A 43 -5.83 -11.57 -3.00
C LEU A 43 -5.68 -11.64 -1.47
N PRO A 44 -6.42 -12.54 -0.79
CA PRO A 44 -6.48 -12.57 0.67
C PRO A 44 -5.13 -12.87 1.35
N TRP A 45 -4.19 -13.49 0.64
CA TRP A 45 -2.84 -13.79 1.16
C TRP A 45 -1.98 -12.53 1.41
N GLY A 46 -2.29 -11.40 0.77
CA GLY A 46 -1.53 -10.15 0.94
C GLY A 46 -1.90 -9.35 2.19
N ARG A 47 -2.89 -9.80 2.98
CA ARG A 47 -3.41 -9.08 4.15
C ARG A 47 -2.36 -8.66 5.20
N PRO A 48 -1.34 -9.48 5.51
CA PRO A 48 -0.31 -9.10 6.48
C PRO A 48 0.38 -7.77 6.15
N ALA A 49 0.54 -7.44 4.86
CA ALA A 49 1.19 -6.21 4.40
C ALA A 49 0.44 -4.92 4.80
N LEU A 50 -0.86 -5.02 5.12
CA LEU A 50 -1.67 -3.88 5.56
C LEU A 50 -1.80 -3.75 7.07
N SER A 51 -1.50 -4.79 7.84
CA SER A 51 -1.64 -4.77 9.30
C SER A 51 -0.82 -3.63 9.90
N GLU A 52 0.43 -3.47 9.46
CA GLU A 52 1.30 -2.38 9.91
C GLU A 52 0.87 -1.01 9.37
N LEU A 53 0.35 -0.94 8.15
CA LEU A 53 -0.19 0.29 7.56
C LEU A 53 -1.37 0.82 8.38
N TYR A 54 -2.35 -0.04 8.69
CA TYR A 54 -3.51 0.34 9.48
C TYR A 54 -3.13 0.63 10.93
N ARG A 55 -2.27 -0.19 11.55
CA ARG A 55 -1.77 0.06 12.92
C ARG A 55 -1.10 1.43 13.02
N LYS A 56 -0.36 1.85 12.00
CA LYS A 56 0.34 3.14 11.99
C LYS A 56 -0.58 4.34 11.81
N THR A 57 -1.76 4.16 11.23
CA THR A 57 -2.68 5.24 10.86
C THR A 57 -3.92 5.33 11.77
N SER A 58 -4.29 4.24 12.45
CA SER A 58 -5.56 4.09 13.19
C SER A 58 -5.82 5.13 14.28
N THR A 59 -4.76 5.64 14.91
CA THR A 59 -4.88 6.59 16.04
C THR A 59 -4.78 8.06 15.64
N LYS A 60 -4.70 8.37 14.33
CA LYS A 60 -4.43 9.72 13.83
C LYS A 60 -5.68 10.32 13.19
N THR A 61 -6.11 11.46 13.71
CA THR A 61 -7.30 12.20 13.23
C THR A 61 -6.94 13.48 12.46
N ARG A 62 -5.81 14.11 12.79
CA ARG A 62 -5.21 15.21 12.00
C ARG A 62 -4.52 14.65 10.74
N ASN A 63 -4.08 15.51 9.82
CA ASN A 63 -3.31 15.11 8.63
C ASN A 63 -1.78 15.32 8.76
N PRO A 64 -1.07 14.69 9.72
CA PRO A 64 0.37 14.87 9.86
C PRO A 64 1.15 14.14 8.75
N PRO A 65 2.40 14.57 8.46
CA PRO A 65 3.37 13.71 7.80
C PRO A 65 3.66 12.49 8.68
N ILE A 66 3.73 11.30 8.07
CA ILE A 66 4.00 10.05 8.78
C ILE A 66 5.11 9.32 8.03
N PHE A 67 6.19 9.01 8.74
CA PHE A 67 7.35 8.33 8.17
C PHE A 67 7.01 6.90 7.74
N ILE A 68 7.45 6.48 6.56
CA ILE A 68 7.41 5.09 6.08
C ILE A 68 8.57 4.35 6.75
N ASN A 69 8.26 3.36 7.61
CA ASN A 69 9.31 2.54 8.23
C ASN A 69 9.76 1.43 7.27
N SER A 70 10.86 0.76 7.63
CA SER A 70 11.41 -0.35 6.84
C SER A 70 10.43 -1.50 6.64
N THR A 71 9.63 -1.83 7.66
CA THR A 71 8.60 -2.89 7.57
C THR A 71 7.58 -2.59 6.48
N ILE A 72 6.91 -1.43 6.55
CA ILE A 72 5.90 -1.03 5.56
C ILE A 72 6.51 -0.91 4.17
N ARG A 73 7.76 -0.42 4.07
CA ARG A 73 8.47 -0.38 2.78
C ARG A 73 8.66 -1.78 2.20
N SER A 74 9.11 -2.73 3.02
CA SER A 74 9.36 -4.10 2.59
C SER A 74 8.06 -4.79 2.21
N ASP A 75 7.02 -4.67 3.03
CA ASP A 75 5.70 -5.25 2.81
C ASP A 75 5.05 -4.75 1.51
N LEU A 76 5.08 -3.43 1.29
CA LEU A 76 4.51 -2.84 0.09
C LEU A 76 5.33 -3.17 -1.17
N SER A 77 6.66 -3.23 -1.06
CA SER A 77 7.51 -3.61 -2.20
C SER A 77 7.26 -5.08 -2.57
N TRP A 78 7.27 -5.97 -1.57
CA TRP A 78 6.94 -7.39 -1.76
C TRP A 78 5.56 -7.57 -2.40
N LEU A 79 4.55 -6.80 -1.95
CA LEU A 79 3.21 -6.88 -2.50
C LEU A 79 3.19 -6.47 -3.99
N ALA A 80 3.87 -5.36 -4.35
CA ALA A 80 3.97 -4.91 -5.73
C ALA A 80 4.66 -5.95 -6.63
N ASP A 81 5.70 -6.62 -6.14
CA ASP A 81 6.44 -7.65 -6.86
C ASP A 81 5.66 -8.97 -6.99
N THR A 82 4.82 -9.30 -5.99
CA THR A 82 4.12 -10.60 -5.92
C THR A 82 2.79 -10.59 -6.67
N ILE A 83 2.08 -9.45 -6.73
CA ILE A 83 0.77 -9.34 -7.38
C ILE A 83 0.78 -9.84 -8.86
N PRO A 84 1.73 -9.43 -9.73
CA PRO A 84 1.78 -9.92 -11.12
C PRO A 84 1.92 -11.45 -11.19
N ASN A 85 2.86 -11.99 -10.41
CA ASN A 85 3.15 -13.42 -10.35
C ASN A 85 1.96 -14.26 -9.86
N ALA A 86 1.21 -13.74 -8.87
CA ALA A 86 0.08 -14.46 -8.27
C ALA A 86 -1.17 -14.49 -9.16
N ILE A 87 -1.30 -13.55 -10.09
CA ILE A 87 -2.47 -13.42 -10.97
C ILE A 87 -2.17 -13.98 -12.38
N GLY A 88 -0.91 -14.31 -12.66
CA GLY A 88 -0.47 -14.83 -13.96
C GLY A 88 -0.42 -13.75 -15.04
N VAL A 89 -0.09 -12.52 -14.65
CA VAL A 89 0.15 -11.38 -15.56
C VAL A 89 1.59 -11.41 -16.05
#